data_AF-A0A9Y1BTQ5-F1
#
_entry.id   AF-A0A9Y1BTQ5-F1
#
_cell.length_a   1.000
_cell.length_b   1.000
_cell.length_c   1.000
_cell.angle_alpha   90.00
_cell.angle_beta   90.00
_cell.angle_gamma   90.00
#
_symmetry.space_group_name_H-M   'P 1'
#
loop_
_entity.id
_entity.type
_entity.pdbx_description
1 polymer ?
#
loop_
_entity_poly.entity_id
_entity_poly.type
_entity_poly.pdbx_seq_one_letter_code
_entity_poly.pdbx_strand_id
1 'polypeptide(L)'
;MNTFGIIVSYLRKGRLFSVSPNTVLLPNDILLLSIKSNIQHLYFQEWLKDEKLVINIISPIGTIVDSLDVDLKYTGLEEFYSFEVSENLYSGVYILSIQGKNTKIKKKITIKTKRKLINHYILTYGTEICNTSEDNITELIVDVVIPPSIAQFQEVQGIKFSFKPIEKKCDKDGNCWARFYFPIVYPNEKINLEYKALVTTRIIGYDVTRIKTIRELDEISYEFFERYTRDEPFIESDDILIKRVTHSLKSENPIDKAINILSYVQNNINYKQELGDFGAKYAIRAKRGDCTEFASLFVGMCRAAKIPARLATSLIKEEGIKWEKHSYAEFFAKGIWWQIDPTLNTDKQYLIRNPENIVLLRGNSLAKTHIKEIRYSHSDLKKRKVSFKIHWKVDEVKNFTQNKEKNSHIWTKQSNILHVEQKEERRDSISENKESFISINVPTLPEVSTGSIYKVPVRLINNSSLEISGTLVVSINRGGIFISQLYQRTIKAKSNIGIVVDIPAQSYFGPAKIEFVFQDNTGFIFCKSEKKIQFQ
;
A
#
# COMPACT_ATOMS: atom_id res chain seq x y z
N MET A 1 48.47 11.27 6.11
CA MET A 1 47.37 10.74 6.95
C MET A 1 46.79 9.53 6.23
N ASN A 2 47.05 8.31 6.71
CA ASN A 2 46.55 7.10 6.06
C ASN A 2 45.12 6.82 6.50
N THR A 3 44.16 7.00 5.60
CA THR A 3 42.75 6.67 5.84
C THR A 3 42.58 5.16 5.93
N PHE A 4 41.98 4.70 7.03
CA PHE A 4 41.57 3.31 7.19
C PHE A 4 40.48 2.97 6.17
N GLY A 5 40.71 1.90 5.42
CA GLY A 5 39.80 1.46 4.36
C GLY A 5 39.03 0.23 4.78
N ILE A 6 37.79 0.39 5.22
CA ILE A 6 36.85 -0.75 5.30
C ILE A 6 36.55 -1.18 3.86
N ILE A 7 36.95 -2.40 3.51
CA ILE A 7 36.59 -3.05 2.26
C ILE A 7 35.18 -3.58 2.41
N VAL A 8 34.42 -3.45 1.32
CA VAL A 8 33.14 -4.12 1.17
C VAL A 8 33.32 -5.07 0.00
N SER A 9 33.18 -6.36 0.28
CA SER A 9 33.30 -7.46 -0.66
C SER A 9 32.00 -8.25 -0.68
N TYR A 10 31.87 -9.21 -1.60
CA TYR A 10 30.82 -10.22 -1.52
C TYR A 10 31.36 -11.58 -1.96
N LEU A 11 30.89 -12.63 -1.30
CA LEU A 11 31.13 -14.02 -1.67
C LEU A 11 30.00 -14.49 -2.60
N ARG A 12 30.36 -15.04 -3.75
CA ARG A 12 29.42 -15.71 -4.67
C ARG A 12 30.01 -17.05 -5.10
N LYS A 13 29.33 -18.15 -4.79
CA LYS A 13 29.77 -19.53 -5.11
C LYS A 13 31.22 -19.80 -4.67
N GLY A 14 31.56 -19.43 -3.44
CA GLY A 14 32.90 -19.63 -2.85
C GLY A 14 34.02 -18.74 -3.42
N ARG A 15 33.70 -17.73 -4.26
CA ARG A 15 34.67 -16.75 -4.77
C ARG A 15 34.38 -15.36 -4.22
N LEU A 16 35.42 -14.66 -3.77
CA LEU A 16 35.34 -13.31 -3.21
C LEU A 16 35.48 -12.25 -4.31
N PHE A 17 34.63 -11.22 -4.27
CA PHE A 17 34.59 -10.13 -5.24
C PHE A 17 34.49 -8.77 -4.53
N SER A 18 35.07 -7.72 -5.12
CA SER A 18 34.97 -6.35 -4.55
C SER A 18 33.65 -5.67 -4.90
N VAL A 19 33.08 -4.90 -3.97
CA VAL A 19 31.85 -4.11 -4.20
C VAL A 19 32.19 -2.72 -4.75
N SER A 20 31.74 -2.49 -5.99
CA SER A 20 31.82 -1.23 -6.74
C SER A 20 30.44 -0.52 -6.78
N PRO A 21 30.34 0.75 -7.21
CA PRO A 21 29.07 1.49 -7.25
C PRO A 21 27.94 0.84 -8.06
N ASN A 22 28.27 -0.02 -9.02
CA ASN A 22 27.33 -0.72 -9.90
C ASN A 22 27.17 -2.21 -9.57
N THR A 23 27.72 -2.68 -8.43
CA THR A 23 27.62 -4.10 -8.05
C THR A 23 26.17 -4.50 -7.79
N VAL A 24 25.75 -5.59 -8.46
CA VAL A 24 24.45 -6.24 -8.28
C VAL A 24 24.66 -7.56 -7.55
N LEU A 25 24.06 -7.63 -6.36
CA LEU A 25 23.97 -8.84 -5.54
C LEU A 25 22.69 -9.61 -5.90
N LEU A 26 22.78 -10.93 -5.83
CA LEU A 26 21.76 -11.91 -6.14
C LEU A 26 21.47 -12.77 -4.90
N PRO A 27 20.37 -13.53 -4.88
CA PRO A 27 20.10 -14.46 -3.79
C PRO A 27 21.27 -15.40 -3.50
N ASN A 28 21.53 -15.64 -2.21
CA ASN A 28 22.62 -16.46 -1.68
C ASN A 28 24.03 -15.89 -1.93
N ASP A 29 24.16 -14.64 -2.39
CA ASP A 29 25.40 -13.88 -2.21
C ASP A 29 25.52 -13.47 -0.75
N ILE A 30 26.74 -13.51 -0.20
CA ILE A 30 27.04 -13.02 1.15
C ILE A 30 27.84 -11.74 1.01
N LEU A 31 27.28 -10.61 1.45
CA LEU A 31 27.99 -9.35 1.57
C LEU A 31 28.93 -9.43 2.78
N LEU A 32 30.19 -9.03 2.62
CA LEU A 32 31.23 -9.14 3.64
C LEU A 32 31.92 -7.81 3.89
N LEU A 33 32.20 -7.51 5.15
CA LEU A 33 32.97 -6.36 5.60
C LEU A 33 34.29 -6.79 6.25
N SER A 34 35.38 -6.19 5.79
CA SER A 34 36.72 -6.45 6.31
C SER A 34 37.61 -5.20 6.27
N ILE A 35 38.71 -5.23 7.01
CA ILE A 35 39.67 -4.11 7.07
C ILE A 35 40.75 -4.34 5.99
N LYS A 36 41.08 -3.31 5.19
CA LYS A 36 42.19 -3.39 4.25
C LYS A 36 43.54 -3.45 4.99
N SER A 37 44.11 -4.64 5.12
CA SER A 37 45.55 -4.79 5.33
C SER A 37 46.26 -4.79 3.98
N ASN A 38 47.17 -3.83 3.79
CA ASN A 38 48.04 -3.74 2.62
C ASN A 38 49.52 -3.91 3.00
N ILE A 39 49.81 -4.37 4.22
CA ILE A 39 51.13 -4.44 4.84
C ILE A 39 51.22 -5.75 5.62
N GLN A 40 52.25 -6.57 5.36
CA GLN A 40 52.45 -7.87 6.03
C GLN A 40 52.65 -7.77 7.56
N HIS A 41 52.95 -6.57 8.07
CA HIS A 41 52.94 -6.27 9.49
C HIS A 41 52.20 -4.95 9.74
N LEU A 42 51.01 -5.06 10.33
CA LEU A 42 50.26 -3.93 10.87
C LEU A 42 50.20 -4.09 12.38
N TYR A 43 50.99 -3.29 13.10
CA TYR A 43 50.71 -3.02 14.50
C TYR A 43 49.32 -2.41 14.57
N PHE A 44 48.40 -3.10 15.26
CA PHE A 44 47.05 -2.60 15.51
C PHE A 44 47.16 -1.22 16.16
N GLN A 45 46.72 -0.17 15.47
CA GLN A 45 46.89 1.19 15.98
C GLN A 45 46.00 1.38 17.21
N GLU A 46 46.59 1.73 18.36
CA GLU A 46 45.89 1.63 19.64
C GLU A 46 44.60 2.44 19.73
N TRP A 47 44.52 3.56 19.01
CA TRP A 47 43.33 4.41 18.96
C TRP A 47 42.11 3.74 18.29
N LEU A 48 42.29 2.65 17.55
CA LEU A 48 41.18 1.82 17.05
C LEU A 48 40.60 0.86 18.09
N LYS A 49 41.29 0.61 19.22
CA LYS A 49 40.86 -0.38 20.22
C LYS A 49 39.52 0.01 20.86
N ASP A 50 39.18 1.30 20.85
CA ASP A 50 37.97 1.81 21.48
C ASP A 50 36.90 2.29 20.46
N GLU A 51 37.09 2.02 19.15
CA GLU A 51 36.08 2.36 18.15
C GLU A 51 35.01 1.26 18.04
N LYS A 52 33.79 1.64 18.42
CA LYS A 52 32.57 0.87 18.19
C LYS A 52 31.94 1.30 16.87
N LEU A 53 31.60 0.33 16.02
CA LEU A 53 30.94 0.50 14.74
C LEU A 53 29.51 -0.05 14.81
N VAL A 54 28.54 0.76 14.43
CA VAL A 54 27.16 0.34 14.15
C VAL A 54 27.02 0.14 12.65
N ILE A 55 26.79 -1.10 12.24
CA ILE A 55 26.64 -1.52 10.84
C ILE A 55 25.15 -1.73 10.57
N ASN A 56 24.64 -1.21 9.47
CA ASN A 56 23.23 -1.33 9.09
C ASN A 56 23.09 -1.61 7.59
N ILE A 57 22.27 -2.60 7.24
CA ILE A 57 21.70 -2.73 5.90
C ILE A 57 20.31 -2.11 5.93
N ILE A 58 20.21 -0.93 5.34
CA ILE A 58 18.94 -0.22 5.21
C ILE A 58 18.32 -0.64 3.88
N SER A 59 17.14 -1.24 3.96
CA SER A 59 16.30 -1.54 2.81
C SER A 59 16.03 -0.31 1.95
N PRO A 60 15.61 -0.48 0.69
CA PRO A 60 15.12 0.63 -0.10
C PRO A 60 14.08 1.44 0.70
N ILE A 61 13.14 0.77 1.37
CA ILE A 61 12.01 1.41 2.07
C ILE A 61 12.37 2.14 3.37
N GLY A 62 13.66 2.15 3.75
CA GLY A 62 14.16 2.87 4.93
C GLY A 62 14.17 2.04 6.22
N THR A 63 13.53 0.88 6.23
CA THR A 63 13.63 -0.14 7.28
C THR A 63 15.04 -0.70 7.35
N ILE A 64 15.63 -0.79 8.54
CA ILE A 64 16.85 -1.57 8.79
C ILE A 64 16.45 -3.04 8.71
N VAL A 65 17.02 -3.79 7.77
CA VAL A 65 16.71 -5.23 7.59
C VAL A 65 17.77 -6.15 8.20
N ASP A 66 18.94 -5.61 8.50
CA ASP A 66 19.95 -6.26 9.31
C ASP A 66 20.89 -5.21 9.94
N SER A 67 21.44 -5.51 11.11
CA SER A 67 22.32 -4.62 11.85
C SER A 67 23.25 -5.39 12.80
N LEU A 68 24.47 -4.89 12.96
CA LEU A 68 25.43 -5.43 13.91
C LEU A 68 26.22 -4.30 14.58
N ASP A 69 26.31 -4.37 15.91
CA ASP A 69 27.24 -3.57 16.72
C ASP A 69 28.56 -4.33 16.86
N VAL A 70 29.66 -3.69 16.46
CA VAL A 70 31.00 -4.27 16.42
C VAL A 70 31.96 -3.42 17.22
N ASP A 71 32.55 -4.00 18.26
CA ASP A 71 33.63 -3.40 19.02
C ASP A 71 34.97 -3.93 18.48
N LEU A 72 35.73 -3.06 17.81
CA LEU A 72 36.95 -3.43 17.08
C LEU A 72 38.06 -4.02 17.97
N LYS A 73 37.96 -3.89 19.30
CA LYS A 73 38.84 -4.55 20.26
C LYS A 73 38.80 -6.07 20.18
N TYR A 74 37.64 -6.64 19.83
CA TYR A 74 37.34 -8.06 19.95
C TYR A 74 37.32 -8.81 18.60
N THR A 75 37.51 -8.12 17.48
CA THR A 75 37.33 -8.71 16.13
C THR A 75 38.53 -9.48 15.59
N GLY A 76 39.72 -9.38 16.20
CA GLY A 76 40.92 -10.09 15.74
C GLY A 76 41.40 -9.73 14.32
N LEU A 77 40.82 -8.71 13.67
CA LEU A 77 40.93 -8.40 12.23
C LEU A 77 40.24 -9.41 11.27
N GLU A 78 39.34 -10.26 11.77
CA GLU A 78 38.54 -11.18 10.95
C GLU A 78 37.36 -10.49 10.24
N GLU A 79 36.61 -11.23 9.41
CA GLU A 79 35.39 -10.76 8.75
C GLU A 79 34.30 -10.45 9.80
N PHE A 80 34.12 -9.18 10.14
CA PHE A 80 33.34 -8.78 11.31
C PHE A 80 31.85 -8.58 11.05
N TYR A 81 31.41 -8.62 9.78
CA TYR A 81 29.99 -8.57 9.42
C TYR A 81 29.75 -9.27 8.09
N SER A 82 28.79 -10.19 8.12
CA SER A 82 28.26 -10.90 6.95
C SER A 82 26.76 -10.67 6.84
N PHE A 83 26.27 -10.48 5.62
CA PHE A 83 24.83 -10.35 5.33
C PHE A 83 24.47 -11.22 4.13
N GLU A 84 23.67 -12.25 4.35
CA GLU A 84 23.17 -13.11 3.28
C GLU A 84 21.99 -12.45 2.56
N VAL A 85 22.08 -12.37 1.23
CA VAL A 85 21.01 -11.84 0.40
C VAL A 85 19.91 -12.90 0.27
N SER A 86 18.91 -12.85 1.15
CA SER A 86 17.73 -13.71 1.09
C SER A 86 16.82 -13.41 -0.11
N GLU A 87 16.16 -14.42 -0.67
CA GLU A 87 15.10 -14.23 -1.69
C GLU A 87 13.92 -13.38 -1.19
N ASN A 88 13.71 -13.31 0.13
CA ASN A 88 12.64 -12.53 0.77
C ASN A 88 12.82 -11.01 0.67
N LEU A 89 14.05 -10.54 0.39
CA LEU A 89 14.36 -9.13 0.21
C LEU A 89 13.70 -8.59 -1.07
N TYR A 90 13.32 -7.32 -1.08
CA TYR A 90 12.82 -6.67 -2.30
C TYR A 90 13.97 -6.25 -3.22
N SER A 91 13.80 -6.44 -4.53
CA SER A 91 14.71 -5.96 -5.57
C SER A 91 14.76 -4.43 -5.58
N GLY A 92 15.95 -3.85 -5.46
CA GLY A 92 16.14 -2.40 -5.34
C GLY A 92 17.53 -1.98 -4.86
N VAL A 93 17.68 -0.68 -4.56
CA VAL A 93 18.94 -0.10 -4.06
C VAL A 93 18.89 0.02 -2.53
N TYR A 94 19.73 -0.77 -1.87
CA TYR A 94 19.92 -0.77 -0.42
C TYR A 94 21.06 0.19 -0.06
N ILE A 95 21.08 0.63 1.19
CA ILE A 95 22.14 1.47 1.75
C ILE A 95 22.82 0.70 2.88
N LEU A 96 24.06 0.29 2.64
CA LEU A 96 24.97 -0.11 3.70
C LEU A 96 25.47 1.16 4.40
N SER A 97 25.28 1.25 5.71
CA SER A 97 25.71 2.36 6.57
C SER A 97 26.58 1.84 7.70
N ILE A 98 27.80 2.37 7.84
CA ILE A 98 28.73 2.07 8.93
C ILE A 98 29.00 3.39 9.68
N GLN A 99 28.75 3.41 10.98
CA GLN A 99 28.89 4.60 11.82
C GLN A 99 29.68 4.25 13.08
N GLY A 100 30.74 5.00 13.36
CA GLY A 100 31.54 4.92 14.56
C GLY A 100 31.97 6.31 15.03
N LYS A 101 32.84 6.35 16.04
CA LYS A 101 33.33 7.62 16.62
C LYS A 101 34.08 8.47 15.60
N ASN A 102 34.89 7.84 14.75
CA ASN A 102 35.69 8.49 13.70
C ASN A 102 35.32 8.01 12.28
N THR A 103 34.58 6.91 12.17
CA THR A 103 34.20 6.28 10.91
C THR A 103 32.76 6.62 10.48
N LYS A 104 32.57 7.13 9.26
CA LYS A 104 31.22 7.30 8.67
C LYS A 104 31.24 6.92 7.19
N ILE A 105 30.76 5.72 6.87
CA ILE A 105 30.74 5.17 5.50
C ILE A 105 29.30 4.89 5.09
N LYS A 106 28.94 5.29 3.87
CA LYS A 106 27.73 4.81 3.19
C LYS A 106 28.06 4.29 1.81
N LYS A 107 27.63 3.06 1.50
CA LYS A 107 27.66 2.50 0.14
C LYS A 107 26.25 2.15 -0.32
N LYS A 108 25.97 2.43 -1.58
CA LYS A 108 24.81 1.86 -2.27
C LYS A 108 25.18 0.46 -2.74
N ILE A 109 24.29 -0.50 -2.51
CA ILE A 109 24.37 -1.85 -3.09
C ILE A 109 23.05 -2.13 -3.79
N THR A 110 23.11 -2.73 -4.98
CA THR A 110 21.88 -3.12 -5.70
C THR A 110 21.61 -4.59 -5.41
N ILE A 111 20.47 -4.92 -4.84
CA ILE A 111 20.02 -6.29 -4.63
C ILE A 111 18.96 -6.60 -5.69
N LYS A 112 19.06 -7.75 -6.36
CA LYS A 112 18.12 -8.17 -7.39
C LYS A 112 17.50 -9.53 -7.04
N THR A 113 16.31 -9.51 -6.47
CA THR A 113 15.48 -10.69 -6.16
C THR A 113 14.26 -10.78 -7.09
N LYS A 114 13.38 -11.76 -6.83
CA LYS A 114 12.08 -11.93 -7.49
C LYS A 114 11.04 -10.89 -7.02
N ARG A 115 11.06 -10.51 -5.73
CA ARG A 115 10.12 -9.54 -5.13
C ARG A 115 10.43 -8.13 -5.63
N LYS A 116 9.41 -7.37 -6.03
CA LYS A 116 9.55 -6.01 -6.61
C LYS A 116 8.86 -4.97 -5.72
N LEU A 117 9.38 -3.74 -5.71
CA LEU A 117 8.77 -2.61 -4.99
C LEU A 117 7.53 -2.05 -5.72
N ILE A 118 7.43 -2.29 -7.04
CA ILE A 118 6.31 -1.90 -7.90
C ILE A 118 5.96 -3.11 -8.77
N ASN A 119 4.68 -3.46 -8.83
CA ASN A 119 4.13 -4.48 -9.73
C ASN A 119 3.11 -3.87 -10.69
N HIS A 120 2.97 -4.50 -11.85
CA HIS A 120 1.99 -4.15 -12.86
C HIS A 120 1.20 -5.40 -13.24
N TYR A 121 -0.11 -5.31 -13.22
CA TYR A 121 -1.02 -6.41 -13.48
C TYR A 121 -2.07 -6.05 -14.52
N ILE A 122 -2.47 -7.01 -15.34
CA ILE A 122 -3.74 -6.95 -16.06
C ILE A 122 -4.76 -7.71 -15.20
N LEU A 123 -5.68 -6.95 -14.58
CA LEU A 123 -6.84 -7.51 -13.90
C LEU A 123 -7.95 -7.70 -14.93
N THR A 124 -8.38 -8.93 -15.15
CA THR A 124 -9.70 -9.26 -15.70
C THR A 124 -10.63 -9.56 -14.53
N TYR A 125 -11.80 -8.93 -14.46
CA TYR A 125 -12.75 -9.14 -13.37
C TYR A 125 -14.19 -8.96 -13.89
N GLY A 126 -15.11 -9.79 -13.42
CA GLY A 126 -16.49 -9.76 -13.88
C GLY A 126 -17.40 -10.78 -13.20
N THR A 127 -18.53 -11.03 -13.84
CA THR A 127 -19.48 -12.08 -13.47
C THR A 127 -20.09 -12.72 -14.72
N GLU A 128 -20.20 -14.04 -14.74
CA GLU A 128 -21.19 -14.74 -15.57
C GLU A 128 -22.57 -14.50 -14.91
N ILE A 129 -23.54 -14.04 -15.68
CA ILE A 129 -24.95 -13.87 -15.30
C ILE A 129 -25.72 -14.94 -16.05
N CYS A 130 -26.55 -15.73 -15.37
CA CYS A 130 -27.41 -16.71 -16.03
C CYS A 130 -28.86 -16.54 -15.57
N ASN A 131 -29.78 -16.42 -16.52
CA ASN A 131 -31.21 -16.55 -16.24
C ASN A 131 -31.53 -18.03 -15.97
N THR A 132 -31.81 -18.36 -14.72
CA THR A 132 -32.13 -19.74 -14.28
C THR A 132 -33.64 -19.92 -14.02
N SER A 133 -34.45 -19.06 -14.64
CA SER A 133 -35.91 -19.15 -14.65
C SER A 133 -36.45 -19.45 -16.05
N GLU A 134 -37.69 -19.93 -16.10
CA GLU A 134 -38.40 -20.27 -17.34
C GLU A 134 -38.92 -19.04 -18.10
N ASP A 135 -38.83 -17.86 -17.48
CA ASP A 135 -39.32 -16.59 -18.01
C ASP A 135 -38.18 -15.65 -18.42
N ASN A 136 -38.47 -14.70 -19.32
CA ASN A 136 -37.61 -13.54 -19.58
C ASN A 136 -37.40 -12.69 -18.31
N ILE A 137 -36.18 -12.22 -18.08
CA ILE A 137 -35.85 -11.19 -17.08
C ILE A 137 -35.85 -9.83 -17.81
N THR A 138 -36.65 -8.85 -17.39
CA THR A 138 -36.86 -7.58 -18.13
C THR A 138 -36.43 -6.38 -17.30
N GLU A 139 -35.56 -5.51 -17.82
CA GLU A 139 -34.97 -4.36 -17.12
C GLU A 139 -33.90 -4.72 -16.07
N LEU A 140 -33.00 -5.68 -16.38
CA LEU A 140 -31.93 -6.06 -15.46
C LEU A 140 -30.82 -5.02 -15.38
N ILE A 141 -30.61 -4.48 -14.18
CA ILE A 141 -29.48 -3.61 -13.87
C ILE A 141 -28.42 -4.42 -13.11
N VAL A 142 -27.17 -4.32 -13.53
CA VAL A 142 -26.01 -4.94 -12.84
C VAL A 142 -24.91 -3.89 -12.65
N ASP A 143 -24.43 -3.74 -11.43
CA ASP A 143 -23.31 -2.88 -11.06
C ASP A 143 -22.08 -3.77 -10.78
N VAL A 144 -21.00 -3.60 -11.55
CA VAL A 144 -19.72 -4.30 -11.37
C VAL A 144 -18.70 -3.34 -10.77
N VAL A 145 -18.07 -3.74 -9.66
CA VAL A 145 -17.04 -2.93 -8.98
C VAL A 145 -15.88 -2.59 -9.91
N ILE A 146 -15.36 -1.38 -9.75
CA ILE A 146 -14.11 -0.92 -10.34
C ILE A 146 -13.14 -0.74 -9.15
N PRO A 147 -11.97 -1.39 -9.13
CA PRO A 147 -10.99 -1.20 -8.07
C PRO A 147 -10.60 0.28 -7.99
N PRO A 148 -10.52 0.85 -6.78
CA PRO A 148 -10.16 2.26 -6.61
C PRO A 148 -8.69 2.50 -6.99
N SER A 149 -8.42 3.64 -7.62
CA SER A 149 -7.07 4.23 -7.57
C SER A 149 -6.89 4.86 -6.20
N ILE A 150 -5.86 4.45 -5.47
CA ILE A 150 -5.52 4.94 -4.13
C ILE A 150 -4.11 5.53 -4.23
N ALA A 151 -4.04 6.86 -4.17
CA ALA A 151 -2.89 7.67 -4.60
C ALA A 151 -1.51 7.16 -4.14
N GLN A 152 -1.43 6.63 -2.92
CA GLN A 152 -0.17 6.21 -2.31
C GLN A 152 0.35 4.86 -2.84
N PHE A 153 -0.52 3.92 -3.25
CA PHE A 153 -0.10 2.54 -3.57
C PHE A 153 -0.81 1.84 -4.73
N GLN A 154 -1.96 2.30 -5.21
CA GLN A 154 -2.71 1.62 -6.28
C GLN A 154 -3.16 2.59 -7.36
N GLU A 155 -2.90 2.26 -8.61
CA GLU A 155 -3.28 3.06 -9.76
C GLU A 155 -3.93 2.18 -10.83
N VAL A 156 -5.18 2.49 -11.17
CA VAL A 156 -5.99 1.75 -12.13
C VAL A 156 -6.17 2.57 -13.40
N GLN A 157 -5.81 2.00 -14.54
CA GLN A 157 -5.81 2.66 -15.84
C GLN A 157 -6.39 1.76 -16.93
N GLY A 158 -6.82 2.38 -18.04
CA GLY A 158 -7.13 1.67 -19.28
C GLY A 158 -8.27 0.65 -19.20
N ILE A 159 -9.27 0.89 -18.34
CA ILE A 159 -10.40 -0.04 -18.14
C ILE A 159 -11.17 -0.21 -19.45
N LYS A 160 -11.29 -1.45 -19.92
CA LYS A 160 -12.08 -1.84 -21.09
C LYS A 160 -13.13 -2.85 -20.66
N PHE A 161 -14.40 -2.51 -20.84
CA PHE A 161 -15.53 -3.37 -20.52
C PHE A 161 -15.95 -4.21 -21.73
N SER A 162 -16.49 -5.40 -21.48
CA SER A 162 -17.12 -6.29 -22.47
C SER A 162 -18.42 -5.69 -23.05
N PHE A 163 -19.21 -5.03 -22.21
CA PHE A 163 -20.38 -4.24 -22.57
C PHE A 163 -20.11 -2.75 -22.32
N LYS A 164 -20.84 -1.83 -22.94
CA LYS A 164 -20.73 -0.40 -22.62
C LYS A 164 -21.51 -0.10 -21.33
N PRO A 165 -20.89 0.44 -20.26
CA PRO A 165 -21.63 0.86 -19.08
C PRO A 165 -22.48 2.09 -19.36
N ILE A 166 -23.66 2.17 -18.75
CA ILE A 166 -24.59 3.29 -18.86
C ILE A 166 -24.24 4.44 -17.91
N GLU A 167 -23.71 4.14 -16.72
CA GLU A 167 -23.25 5.13 -15.75
C GLU A 167 -22.14 4.56 -14.85
N LYS A 168 -21.44 5.44 -14.12
CA LYS A 168 -20.51 5.07 -13.06
C LYS A 168 -21.01 5.63 -11.74
N LYS A 169 -21.28 4.76 -10.75
CA LYS A 169 -21.65 5.18 -9.39
C LYS A 169 -20.48 5.03 -8.45
N CYS A 170 -20.35 5.91 -7.48
CA CYS A 170 -19.39 5.77 -6.39
C CYS A 170 -20.08 6.01 -5.05
N ASP A 171 -19.52 5.46 -3.97
CA ASP A 171 -19.98 5.69 -2.60
C ASP A 171 -19.05 6.63 -1.82
N LYS A 172 -19.42 6.92 -0.56
CA LYS A 172 -18.63 7.75 0.37
C LYS A 172 -17.32 7.10 0.83
N ASP A 173 -17.08 5.82 0.54
CA ASP A 173 -15.81 5.14 0.79
C ASP A 173 -14.85 5.23 -0.43
N GLY A 174 -15.28 5.86 -1.51
CA GLY A 174 -14.53 6.01 -2.76
C GLY A 174 -14.52 4.73 -3.62
N ASN A 175 -15.32 3.73 -3.27
CA ASN A 175 -15.56 2.58 -4.14
C ASN A 175 -16.40 3.05 -5.33
N CYS A 176 -16.20 2.44 -6.49
CA CYS A 176 -16.99 2.77 -7.66
C CYS A 176 -17.46 1.51 -8.39
N TRP A 177 -18.54 1.65 -9.16
CA TRP A 177 -19.16 0.61 -9.95
C TRP A 177 -19.45 1.12 -11.36
N ALA A 178 -19.20 0.29 -12.36
CA ALA A 178 -19.76 0.43 -13.70
C ALA A 178 -21.15 -0.20 -13.71
N ARG A 179 -22.16 0.55 -14.13
CA ARG A 179 -23.53 0.06 -14.26
C ARG A 179 -23.83 -0.39 -15.69
N PHE A 180 -24.51 -1.51 -15.79
CA PHE A 180 -25.00 -2.11 -17.03
C PHE A 180 -26.52 -2.28 -16.96
N TYR A 181 -27.15 -2.22 -18.12
CA TYR A 181 -28.59 -2.37 -18.28
C TYR A 181 -28.85 -3.36 -19.42
N PHE A 182 -29.61 -4.41 -19.11
CA PHE A 182 -30.03 -5.43 -20.05
C PHE A 182 -31.56 -5.37 -20.15
N PRO A 183 -32.13 -4.87 -21.26
CA PRO A 183 -33.57 -4.71 -21.40
C PRO A 183 -34.34 -6.03 -21.25
N ILE A 184 -33.76 -7.13 -21.78
CA ILE A 184 -34.28 -8.48 -21.69
C ILE A 184 -33.08 -9.44 -21.52
N VAL A 185 -33.24 -10.49 -20.70
CA VAL A 185 -32.37 -11.67 -20.65
C VAL A 185 -33.27 -12.91 -20.73
N TYR A 186 -33.09 -13.74 -21.76
CA TYR A 186 -33.95 -14.89 -22.06
C TYR A 186 -33.66 -16.10 -21.14
N PRO A 187 -34.60 -17.05 -20.98
CA PRO A 187 -34.40 -18.29 -20.22
C PRO A 187 -33.12 -19.03 -20.65
N ASN A 188 -32.30 -19.43 -19.67
CA ASN A 188 -30.99 -20.07 -19.86
C ASN A 188 -29.93 -19.23 -20.60
N GLU A 189 -30.21 -17.96 -20.94
CA GLU A 189 -29.21 -17.06 -21.52
C GLU A 189 -28.10 -16.78 -20.49
N LYS A 190 -26.86 -16.77 -21.00
CA LYS A 190 -25.65 -16.47 -20.23
C LYS A 190 -24.96 -15.22 -20.76
N ILE A 191 -24.77 -14.24 -19.88
CA ILE A 191 -24.10 -12.98 -20.19
C ILE A 191 -22.79 -12.92 -19.41
N ASN A 192 -21.66 -12.88 -20.13
CA ASN A 192 -20.33 -12.76 -19.54
C ASN A 192 -19.93 -11.28 -19.41
N LEU A 193 -20.29 -10.67 -18.28
CA LEU A 193 -20.06 -9.26 -18.01
C LEU A 193 -18.72 -9.07 -17.26
N GLU A 194 -17.68 -8.72 -17.98
CA GLU A 194 -16.34 -8.46 -17.43
C GLU A 194 -15.70 -7.15 -17.90
N TYR A 195 -14.63 -6.74 -17.23
CA TYR A 195 -13.69 -5.72 -17.70
C TYR A 195 -12.23 -6.18 -17.58
N LYS A 196 -11.35 -5.50 -18.31
CA LYS A 196 -9.89 -5.60 -18.20
C LYS A 196 -9.30 -4.25 -17.85
N ALA A 197 -8.41 -4.20 -16.86
CA ALA A 197 -7.76 -2.98 -16.40
C ALA A 197 -6.26 -3.20 -16.15
N LEU A 198 -5.44 -2.19 -16.43
CA LEU A 198 -4.06 -2.15 -15.95
C LEU A 198 -4.08 -1.65 -14.51
N VAL A 199 -3.58 -2.47 -13.58
CA VAL A 199 -3.44 -2.12 -12.17
C VAL A 199 -1.95 -2.07 -11.83
N THR A 200 -1.47 -0.90 -11.41
CA THR A 200 -0.12 -0.72 -10.88
C THR A 200 -0.21 -0.66 -9.36
N THR A 201 0.53 -1.53 -8.68
CA THR A 201 0.60 -1.58 -7.22
C THR A 201 2.01 -1.25 -6.74
N ARG A 202 2.12 -0.66 -5.56
CA ARG A 202 3.38 -0.19 -4.97
C ARG A 202 3.47 -0.65 -3.52
N ILE A 203 4.68 -0.93 -3.06
CA ILE A 203 4.96 -1.15 -1.64
C ILE A 203 4.79 0.17 -0.87
N ILE A 204 4.27 0.07 0.35
CA ILE A 204 4.40 1.12 1.36
C ILE A 204 4.93 0.47 2.63
N GLY A 205 5.82 1.16 3.34
CA GLY A 205 6.16 0.87 4.72
C GLY A 205 5.97 2.14 5.55
N TYR A 206 5.23 2.02 6.65
CA TYR A 206 5.11 3.09 7.65
C TYR A 206 5.95 2.73 8.89
N ASP A 207 6.93 3.58 9.23
CA ASP A 207 7.66 3.49 10.49
C ASP A 207 6.82 4.13 11.61
N VAL A 208 6.21 3.28 12.45
CA VAL A 208 5.31 3.69 13.54
C VAL A 208 6.02 4.61 14.54
N THR A 209 7.33 4.42 14.75
CA THR A 209 8.12 5.15 15.77
C THR A 209 8.45 6.59 15.38
N ARG A 210 8.42 6.92 14.07
CA ARG A 210 8.77 8.25 13.56
C ARG A 210 7.60 9.22 13.48
N ILE A 211 6.36 8.77 13.65
CA ILE A 211 5.17 9.63 13.58
C ILE A 211 4.91 10.28 14.93
N LYS A 212 5.79 11.21 15.30
CA LYS A 212 5.88 11.81 16.64
C LYS A 212 4.85 12.90 16.93
N THR A 213 4.22 13.49 15.91
CA THR A 213 3.20 14.53 16.09
C THR A 213 1.81 13.92 16.25
N ILE A 214 1.28 14.01 17.48
CA ILE A 214 -0.16 14.05 17.69
C ILE A 214 -0.62 15.45 17.25
N ARG A 215 -1.63 15.51 16.39
CA ARG A 215 -2.50 16.68 16.27
C ARG A 215 -3.92 16.22 16.62
N GLU A 216 -4.68 17.12 17.23
CA GLU A 216 -6.00 16.82 17.76
C GLU A 216 -6.95 16.29 16.68
N LEU A 217 -7.94 15.51 17.10
CA LEU A 217 -8.94 14.87 16.24
C LEU A 217 -9.94 15.89 15.64
N ASP A 218 -9.74 17.18 15.93
CA ASP A 218 -10.71 18.26 15.83
C ASP A 218 -10.98 18.74 14.38
N GLU A 219 -10.15 18.35 13.40
CA GLU A 219 -10.41 18.55 11.97
C GLU A 219 -11.22 17.38 11.34
N ILE A 220 -11.55 16.33 12.09
CA ILE A 220 -12.39 15.22 11.60
C ILE A 220 -13.87 15.60 11.75
N SER A 221 -14.63 15.60 10.65
CA SER A 221 -16.07 15.86 10.73
C SER A 221 -16.78 14.79 11.58
N TYR A 222 -17.74 15.23 12.40
CA TYR A 222 -18.55 14.33 13.24
C TYR A 222 -19.15 13.17 12.43
N GLU A 223 -19.67 13.44 11.21
CA GLU A 223 -20.21 12.41 10.31
C GLU A 223 -19.18 11.33 9.94
N PHE A 224 -17.93 11.72 9.65
CA PHE A 224 -16.86 10.75 9.37
C PHE A 224 -16.55 9.92 10.61
N PHE A 225 -16.39 10.58 11.76
CA PHE A 225 -16.03 9.93 13.01
C PHE A 225 -17.11 8.93 13.45
N GLU A 226 -18.38 9.36 13.47
CA GLU A 226 -19.54 8.53 13.79
C GLU A 226 -19.63 7.31 12.85
N ARG A 227 -19.60 7.54 11.53
CA ARG A 227 -19.65 6.48 10.50
C ARG A 227 -18.64 5.38 10.73
N TYR A 228 -17.40 5.73 11.08
CA TYR A 228 -16.31 4.77 11.22
C TYR A 228 -16.02 4.36 12.67
N THR A 229 -16.78 4.82 13.67
CA THR A 229 -16.70 4.38 15.08
C THR A 229 -17.97 3.75 15.64
N ARG A 230 -19.09 3.80 14.90
CA ARG A 230 -20.35 3.15 15.26
C ARG A 230 -20.34 1.63 15.10
N ASP A 231 -21.23 0.99 15.83
CA ASP A 231 -21.65 -0.39 15.62
C ASP A 231 -22.38 -0.56 14.28
N GLU A 232 -22.15 -1.68 13.60
CA GLU A 232 -22.94 -2.14 12.46
C GLU A 232 -22.79 -3.67 12.30
N PRO A 233 -23.69 -4.37 11.57
CA PRO A 233 -23.65 -5.84 11.49
C PRO A 233 -22.29 -6.38 11.00
N PHE A 234 -21.84 -7.47 11.62
CA PHE A 234 -20.51 -8.07 11.50
C PHE A 234 -19.37 -7.26 12.14
N ILE A 235 -19.63 -6.04 12.60
CA ILE A 235 -18.68 -5.15 13.29
C ILE A 235 -19.32 -4.69 14.60
N GLU A 236 -19.62 -5.65 15.48
CA GLU A 236 -20.40 -5.44 16.72
C GLU A 236 -19.58 -4.75 17.84
N SER A 237 -19.03 -3.57 17.54
CA SER A 237 -18.22 -2.77 18.45
C SER A 237 -18.92 -2.35 19.75
N ASP A 238 -20.25 -2.38 19.79
CA ASP A 238 -21.00 -2.12 21.02
C ASP A 238 -21.10 -3.34 21.96
N ASP A 239 -20.68 -4.53 21.53
CA ASP A 239 -20.73 -5.77 22.31
C ASP A 239 -19.91 -5.68 23.61
N ILE A 240 -20.50 -6.16 24.71
CA ILE A 240 -19.94 -6.05 26.06
C ILE A 240 -18.57 -6.73 26.17
N LEU A 241 -18.35 -7.86 25.49
CA LEU A 241 -17.07 -8.58 25.55
C LEU A 241 -15.99 -7.86 24.74
N ILE A 242 -16.34 -7.38 23.54
CA ILE A 242 -15.44 -6.57 22.69
C ILE A 242 -15.00 -5.32 23.44
N LYS A 243 -15.95 -4.55 23.99
CA LYS A 243 -15.63 -3.39 24.84
C LYS A 243 -14.72 -3.76 26.00
N ARG A 244 -15.07 -4.78 26.80
CA ARG A 244 -14.28 -5.16 27.99
C ARG A 244 -12.83 -5.49 27.64
N VAL A 245 -12.60 -6.31 26.61
CA VAL A 245 -11.26 -6.68 26.16
C VAL A 245 -10.52 -5.47 25.61
N THR A 246 -11.14 -4.69 24.72
CA THR A 246 -10.54 -3.45 24.17
C THR A 246 -10.11 -2.47 25.26
N HIS A 247 -10.88 -2.31 26.33
CA HIS A 247 -10.53 -1.39 27.42
C HIS A 247 -9.37 -1.92 28.29
N SER A 248 -9.14 -3.24 28.38
CA SER A 248 -7.96 -3.79 29.06
C SER A 248 -6.63 -3.54 28.33
N LEU A 249 -6.66 -3.35 27.00
CA LEU A 249 -5.48 -3.10 26.17
C LEU A 249 -5.04 -1.63 26.28
N LYS A 250 -4.32 -1.25 27.32
CA LYS A 250 -3.98 0.17 27.60
C LYS A 250 -3.12 0.82 26.51
N SER A 251 -3.52 2.01 26.06
CA SER A 251 -2.69 3.04 25.39
C SER A 251 -3.55 4.26 25.08
N GLU A 252 -2.99 5.46 25.25
CA GLU A 252 -3.61 6.74 24.83
C GLU A 252 -3.30 7.10 23.36
N ASN A 253 -2.23 6.53 22.78
CA ASN A 253 -1.90 6.74 21.37
C ASN A 253 -2.75 5.78 20.51
N PRO A 254 -3.60 6.27 19.58
CA PRO A 254 -4.47 5.42 18.78
C PRO A 254 -3.71 4.42 17.90
N ILE A 255 -2.48 4.72 17.50
CA ILE A 255 -1.66 3.78 16.71
C ILE A 255 -1.18 2.62 17.60
N ASP A 256 -0.59 2.92 18.76
CA ASP A 256 -0.11 1.88 19.68
C ASP A 256 -1.28 1.06 20.24
N LYS A 257 -2.45 1.69 20.46
CA LYS A 257 -3.70 1.02 20.78
C LYS A 257 -4.13 0.04 19.69
N ALA A 258 -4.06 0.44 18.41
CA ALA A 258 -4.33 -0.43 17.27
C ALA A 258 -3.31 -1.59 17.17
N ILE A 259 -2.02 -1.36 17.44
CA ILE A 259 -0.99 -2.42 17.49
C ILE A 259 -1.24 -3.42 18.65
N ASN A 260 -1.71 -2.94 19.80
CA ASN A 260 -2.12 -3.80 20.91
C ASN A 260 -3.37 -4.63 20.56
N ILE A 261 -4.33 -4.05 19.83
CA ILE A 261 -5.51 -4.76 19.30
C ILE A 261 -5.09 -5.81 18.26
N LEU A 262 -4.22 -5.47 17.31
CA LEU A 262 -3.65 -6.41 16.33
C LEU A 262 -3.03 -7.62 17.05
N SER A 263 -2.19 -7.34 18.03
CA SER A 263 -1.50 -8.37 18.82
C SER A 263 -2.48 -9.25 19.61
N TYR A 264 -3.55 -8.67 20.16
CA TYR A 264 -4.60 -9.47 20.80
C TYR A 264 -5.29 -10.41 19.79
N VAL A 265 -5.72 -9.90 18.63
CA VAL A 265 -6.43 -10.70 17.61
C VAL A 265 -5.55 -11.84 17.11
N GLN A 266 -4.33 -11.55 16.67
CA GLN A 266 -3.36 -12.56 16.20
C GLN A 266 -3.07 -13.66 17.24
N ASN A 267 -3.01 -13.31 18.53
CA ASN A 267 -2.63 -14.25 19.59
C ASN A 267 -3.82 -15.01 20.21
N ASN A 268 -5.08 -14.59 19.97
CA ASN A 268 -6.25 -15.14 20.66
C ASN A 268 -7.32 -15.74 19.73
N ILE A 269 -7.22 -15.52 18.42
CA ILE A 269 -8.13 -16.07 17.42
C ILE A 269 -7.35 -17.09 16.58
N ASN A 270 -7.90 -18.29 16.42
CA ASN A 270 -7.30 -19.36 15.62
C ASN A 270 -7.83 -19.28 14.18
N TYR A 271 -6.94 -19.33 13.19
CA TYR A 271 -7.39 -19.36 11.80
C TYR A 271 -8.15 -20.64 11.49
N LYS A 272 -9.36 -20.50 10.95
CA LYS A 272 -10.18 -21.60 10.47
C LYS A 272 -11.10 -21.06 9.37
N GLN A 273 -11.02 -21.65 8.18
CA GLN A 273 -11.98 -21.36 7.11
C GLN A 273 -13.41 -21.66 7.57
N GLU A 274 -14.29 -20.67 7.50
CA GLU A 274 -15.69 -20.79 7.88
C GLU A 274 -16.58 -20.92 6.62
N LEU A 275 -17.84 -21.36 6.80
CA LEU A 275 -18.79 -21.57 5.70
C LEU A 275 -19.64 -20.33 5.36
N GLY A 276 -19.29 -19.18 5.94
CA GLY A 276 -19.95 -17.89 5.74
C GLY A 276 -19.43 -16.87 6.76
N ASP A 277 -19.72 -15.60 6.51
CA ASP A 277 -19.30 -14.49 7.38
C ASP A 277 -20.08 -14.55 8.71
N PHE A 278 -19.38 -14.44 9.83
CA PHE A 278 -19.95 -14.46 11.19
C PHE A 278 -19.58 -13.23 12.03
N GLY A 279 -18.51 -12.52 11.68
CA GLY A 279 -18.20 -11.18 12.19
C GLY A 279 -17.57 -11.11 13.59
N ALA A 280 -17.37 -9.89 14.08
CA ALA A 280 -16.60 -9.59 15.28
C ALA A 280 -17.14 -10.30 16.54
N LYS A 281 -18.46 -10.29 16.73
CA LYS A 281 -19.14 -10.89 17.90
C LYS A 281 -18.92 -12.40 18.01
N TYR A 282 -18.89 -13.09 16.87
CA TYR A 282 -18.59 -14.51 16.79
C TYR A 282 -17.11 -14.75 17.06
N ALA A 283 -16.23 -14.06 16.33
CA ALA A 283 -14.77 -14.22 16.41
C ALA A 283 -14.28 -14.20 17.87
N ILE A 284 -14.66 -13.19 18.65
CA ILE A 284 -14.20 -13.04 20.05
C ILE A 284 -14.73 -14.13 21.00
N ARG A 285 -15.90 -14.72 20.71
CA ARG A 285 -16.53 -15.77 21.54
C ARG A 285 -16.05 -17.17 21.15
N ALA A 286 -16.02 -17.45 19.86
CA ALA A 286 -15.60 -18.73 19.30
C ALA A 286 -14.08 -18.89 19.26
N LYS A 287 -13.32 -17.79 19.39
CA LYS A 287 -11.86 -17.72 19.29
C LYS A 287 -11.31 -18.35 18.00
N ARG A 288 -12.07 -18.21 16.91
CA ARG A 288 -11.73 -18.69 15.57
C ARG A 288 -12.48 -17.92 14.48
N GLY A 289 -12.01 -18.07 13.26
CA GLY A 289 -12.65 -17.61 12.02
C GLY A 289 -11.61 -17.47 10.90
N ASP A 290 -11.99 -16.92 9.76
CA ASP A 290 -11.04 -16.66 8.66
C ASP A 290 -10.67 -15.17 8.54
N CYS A 291 -10.08 -14.76 7.41
CA CYS A 291 -9.69 -13.38 7.16
C CYS A 291 -10.81 -12.37 7.47
N THR A 292 -12.07 -12.75 7.22
CA THR A 292 -13.23 -11.91 7.47
C THR A 292 -13.48 -11.70 8.96
N GLU A 293 -13.48 -12.75 9.79
CA GLU A 293 -13.65 -12.64 11.25
C GLU A 293 -12.50 -11.88 11.91
N PHE A 294 -11.27 -12.14 11.47
CA PHE A 294 -10.07 -11.49 11.98
C PHE A 294 -10.10 -9.97 11.69
N ALA A 295 -10.37 -9.58 10.44
CA ALA A 295 -10.55 -8.18 10.07
C ALA A 295 -11.74 -7.53 10.80
N SER A 296 -12.87 -8.23 10.89
CA SER A 296 -14.08 -7.76 11.57
C SER A 296 -13.86 -7.50 13.05
N LEU A 297 -13.22 -8.43 13.76
CA LEU A 297 -12.91 -8.26 15.17
C LEU A 297 -11.92 -7.12 15.41
N PHE A 298 -10.86 -7.02 14.60
CA PHE A 298 -9.92 -5.90 14.70
C PHE A 298 -10.63 -4.55 14.54
N VAL A 299 -11.48 -4.40 13.52
CA VAL A 299 -12.25 -3.18 13.29
C VAL A 299 -13.22 -2.93 14.44
N GLY A 300 -13.97 -3.94 14.89
CA GLY A 300 -14.90 -3.83 16.03
C GLY A 300 -14.20 -3.39 17.32
N MET A 301 -13.00 -3.93 17.59
CA MET A 301 -12.18 -3.54 18.73
C MET A 301 -11.63 -2.11 18.60
N CYS A 302 -11.19 -1.68 17.40
CA CYS A 302 -10.77 -0.30 17.17
C CYS A 302 -11.92 0.69 17.37
N ARG A 303 -13.11 0.39 16.84
CA ARG A 303 -14.32 1.21 17.02
C ARG A 303 -14.76 1.30 18.48
N ALA A 304 -14.67 0.19 19.21
CA ALA A 304 -14.90 0.17 20.67
C ALA A 304 -13.88 1.03 21.45
N ALA A 305 -12.69 1.27 20.90
CA ALA A 305 -11.67 2.22 21.41
C ALA A 305 -11.84 3.65 20.86
N LYS A 306 -12.92 3.94 20.13
CA LYS A 306 -13.16 5.21 19.42
C LYS A 306 -12.07 5.58 18.39
N ILE A 307 -11.36 4.58 17.88
CA ILE A 307 -10.48 4.71 16.71
C ILE A 307 -11.34 4.45 15.47
N PRO A 308 -11.46 5.40 14.52
CA PRO A 308 -12.24 5.17 13.32
C PRO A 308 -11.61 4.04 12.49
N ALA A 309 -12.40 3.03 12.11
CA ALA A 309 -11.90 1.86 11.41
C ALA A 309 -12.92 1.28 10.43
N ARG A 310 -12.43 0.58 9.40
CA ARG A 310 -13.25 -0.09 8.38
C ARG A 310 -12.60 -1.36 7.85
N LEU A 311 -13.43 -2.26 7.32
CA LEU A 311 -12.98 -3.39 6.52
C LEU A 311 -12.45 -2.91 5.16
N ALA A 312 -11.64 -3.76 4.53
CA ALA A 312 -11.28 -3.64 3.13
C ALA A 312 -11.10 -5.04 2.51
N THR A 313 -11.41 -5.16 1.23
CA THR A 313 -11.34 -6.43 0.48
C THR A 313 -10.36 -6.26 -0.68
N SER A 314 -9.46 -7.23 -0.83
CA SER A 314 -8.45 -7.27 -1.88
C SER A 314 -8.37 -8.63 -2.56
N LEU A 315 -7.82 -8.68 -3.77
CA LEU A 315 -7.16 -9.88 -4.27
C LEU A 315 -5.71 -9.86 -3.78
N ILE A 316 -5.27 -10.92 -3.11
CA ILE A 316 -3.86 -11.12 -2.74
C ILE A 316 -3.30 -12.34 -3.45
N LYS A 317 -1.97 -12.42 -3.53
CA LYS A 317 -1.25 -13.59 -4.01
C LYS A 317 -0.28 -14.03 -2.93
N GLU A 318 -0.55 -15.17 -2.31
CA GLU A 318 0.40 -15.87 -1.45
C GLU A 318 1.36 -16.73 -2.30
N GLU A 319 2.55 -17.04 -1.78
CA GLU A 319 3.57 -17.75 -2.55
C GLU A 319 3.12 -19.17 -2.90
N GLY A 320 2.99 -19.45 -4.21
CA GLY A 320 2.50 -20.73 -4.74
C GLY A 320 0.98 -20.85 -4.88
N ILE A 321 0.21 -19.90 -4.34
CA ILE A 321 -1.25 -19.87 -4.38
C ILE A 321 -1.74 -18.98 -5.54
N LYS A 322 -3.00 -19.16 -5.95
CA LYS A 322 -3.65 -18.29 -6.95
C LYS A 322 -3.96 -16.92 -6.33
N TRP A 323 -4.39 -15.97 -7.16
CA TRP A 323 -4.95 -14.73 -6.63
C TRP A 323 -6.30 -15.03 -5.98
N GLU A 324 -6.40 -14.80 -4.67
CA GLU A 324 -7.59 -15.11 -3.87
C GLU A 324 -8.11 -13.88 -3.14
N LYS A 325 -9.39 -13.90 -2.78
CA LYS A 325 -10.02 -12.81 -2.03
C LYS A 325 -9.56 -12.85 -0.59
N HIS A 326 -9.25 -11.68 -0.05
CA HIS A 326 -8.80 -11.52 1.33
C HIS A 326 -9.40 -10.26 1.95
N SER A 327 -9.92 -10.43 3.16
CA SER A 327 -10.45 -9.36 4.01
C SER A 327 -9.37 -8.89 4.98
N TYR A 328 -9.13 -7.58 5.03
CA TYR A 328 -8.19 -6.94 5.96
C TYR A 328 -8.82 -5.67 6.53
N ALA A 329 -8.08 -4.93 7.35
CA ALA A 329 -8.58 -3.73 8.03
C ALA A 329 -7.84 -2.45 7.63
N GLU A 330 -8.56 -1.33 7.66
CA GLU A 330 -7.98 0.00 7.70
C GLU A 330 -8.42 0.73 8.98
N PHE A 331 -7.50 1.41 9.68
CA PHE A 331 -7.83 2.30 10.79
C PHE A 331 -7.33 3.73 10.52
N PHE A 332 -8.05 4.74 11.00
CA PHE A 332 -7.72 6.14 10.80
C PHE A 332 -7.01 6.70 12.03
N ALA A 333 -5.77 7.16 11.86
CA ALA A 333 -5.02 7.85 12.89
C ALA A 333 -4.06 8.86 12.26
N LYS A 334 -3.94 10.06 12.85
CA LYS A 334 -3.02 11.13 12.41
C LYS A 334 -3.15 11.48 10.91
N GLY A 335 -4.38 11.52 10.40
CA GLY A 335 -4.69 11.86 9.00
C GLY A 335 -4.50 10.73 7.98
N ILE A 336 -4.09 9.53 8.39
CA ILE A 336 -3.84 8.38 7.50
C ILE A 336 -4.89 7.30 7.72
N TRP A 337 -5.35 6.66 6.63
CA TRP A 337 -5.89 5.30 6.66
C TRP A 337 -4.72 4.30 6.65
N TRP A 338 -4.45 3.71 7.81
CA TRP A 338 -3.44 2.71 8.03
C TRP A 338 -3.97 1.34 7.62
N GLN A 339 -3.33 0.71 6.64
CA GLN A 339 -3.64 -0.69 6.29
C GLN A 339 -2.96 -1.63 7.28
N ILE A 340 -3.70 -2.64 7.74
CA ILE A 340 -3.21 -3.62 8.69
C ILE A 340 -3.91 -4.96 8.41
N ASP A 341 -3.16 -6.05 8.55
CA ASP A 341 -3.64 -7.40 8.31
C ASP A 341 -3.67 -8.17 9.64
N PRO A 342 -4.84 -8.39 10.25
CA PRO A 342 -4.93 -9.13 11.49
C PRO A 342 -4.71 -10.63 11.32
N THR A 343 -4.79 -11.15 10.10
CA THR A 343 -4.71 -12.58 9.77
C THR A 343 -3.28 -12.99 9.44
N LEU A 344 -2.59 -12.19 8.63
CA LEU A 344 -1.21 -12.45 8.21
C LEU A 344 -0.20 -11.93 9.24
N ASN A 345 1.02 -12.49 9.20
CA ASN A 345 2.11 -12.03 10.03
C ASN A 345 2.52 -10.60 9.62
N THR A 346 2.29 -9.65 10.53
CA THR A 346 2.48 -8.21 10.30
C THR A 346 3.54 -7.69 11.26
N ASP A 347 4.61 -7.10 10.72
CA ASP A 347 5.61 -6.36 11.49
C ASP A 347 4.94 -5.14 12.16
N LYS A 348 5.15 -5.01 13.47
CA LYS A 348 4.48 -4.03 14.34
C LYS A 348 5.26 -2.72 14.47
N GLN A 349 6.54 -2.72 14.09
CA GLN A 349 7.37 -1.52 13.98
C GLN A 349 7.24 -0.89 12.59
N TYR A 350 7.22 -1.74 11.55
CA TYR A 350 7.07 -1.33 10.15
C TYR A 350 5.81 -1.95 9.55
N LEU A 351 4.71 -1.19 9.56
CA LEU A 351 3.48 -1.61 8.88
C LEU A 351 3.70 -1.55 7.37
N ILE A 352 4.02 -2.71 6.78
CA ILE A 352 4.36 -2.87 5.36
C ILE A 352 3.20 -3.50 4.59
N ARG A 353 2.80 -2.84 3.50
CA ARG A 353 1.85 -3.36 2.53
C ARG A 353 2.59 -4.01 1.36
N ASN A 354 2.43 -5.33 1.18
CA ASN A 354 2.98 -6.04 0.02
C ASN A 354 2.34 -5.50 -1.29
N PRO A 355 3.11 -5.18 -2.35
CA PRO A 355 2.56 -4.84 -3.66
C PRO A 355 1.80 -6.00 -4.34
N GLU A 356 1.93 -7.25 -3.91
CA GLU A 356 1.12 -8.39 -4.39
C GLU A 356 -0.32 -8.43 -3.79
N ASN A 357 -0.93 -7.25 -3.68
CA ASN A 357 -2.28 -7.00 -3.19
C ASN A 357 -2.96 -5.95 -4.09
N ILE A 358 -4.14 -6.27 -4.63
CA ILE A 358 -5.02 -5.37 -5.40
C ILE A 358 -6.29 -5.12 -4.59
N VAL A 359 -6.51 -3.89 -4.13
CA VAL A 359 -7.72 -3.50 -3.38
C VAL A 359 -8.91 -3.43 -4.34
N LEU A 360 -10.01 -4.08 -3.98
CA LEU A 360 -11.29 -4.02 -4.70
C LEU A 360 -12.30 -3.09 -4.02
N LEU A 361 -12.43 -3.19 -2.69
CA LEU A 361 -13.42 -2.45 -1.89
C LEU A 361 -12.85 -2.00 -0.54
N ARG A 362 -13.44 -0.94 0.02
CA ARG A 362 -13.21 -0.42 1.37
C ARG A 362 -14.56 -0.11 2.04
N GLY A 363 -14.67 -0.26 3.35
CA GLY A 363 -15.95 -0.23 4.06
C GLY A 363 -16.53 -1.63 4.27
N ASN A 364 -17.60 -1.74 5.07
CA ASN A 364 -18.22 -3.02 5.41
C ASN A 364 -18.98 -3.62 4.21
N SER A 365 -18.46 -4.72 3.65
CA SER A 365 -19.06 -5.44 2.51
C SER A 365 -19.88 -6.67 2.88
N LEU A 366 -19.85 -7.08 4.15
CA LEU A 366 -20.38 -8.36 4.63
C LEU A 366 -21.92 -8.33 4.79
N ALA A 367 -22.45 -7.24 5.36
CA ALA A 367 -23.88 -7.14 5.64
C ALA A 367 -24.74 -6.95 4.39
N LYS A 368 -26.04 -6.64 4.60
CA LYS A 368 -26.90 -6.01 3.57
C LYS A 368 -26.51 -4.54 3.34
N THR A 369 -25.21 -4.23 3.34
CA THR A 369 -24.71 -2.91 2.96
C THR A 369 -24.84 -2.73 1.46
N HIS A 370 -24.72 -1.48 1.00
CA HIS A 370 -24.57 -1.22 -0.42
C HIS A 370 -23.19 -1.65 -0.96
N ILE A 371 -22.19 -1.96 -0.12
CA ILE A 371 -20.80 -2.12 -0.55
C ILE A 371 -20.54 -3.58 -0.97
N LYS A 372 -20.86 -3.96 -2.21
CA LYS A 372 -20.64 -5.32 -2.74
C LYS A 372 -19.98 -5.29 -4.11
N GLU A 373 -19.16 -6.30 -4.42
CA GLU A 373 -18.38 -6.32 -5.67
C GLU A 373 -19.28 -6.41 -6.91
N ILE A 374 -20.34 -7.20 -6.83
CA ILE A 374 -21.45 -7.18 -7.77
C ILE A 374 -22.68 -6.71 -6.99
N ARG A 375 -23.40 -5.74 -7.55
CA ARG A 375 -24.79 -5.45 -7.17
C ARG A 375 -25.67 -5.70 -8.38
N TYR A 376 -26.95 -5.92 -8.14
CA TYR A 376 -27.95 -5.95 -9.19
C TYR A 376 -29.25 -5.39 -8.64
N SER A 377 -30.09 -4.85 -9.52
CA SER A 377 -31.45 -4.46 -9.19
C SER A 377 -32.40 -4.83 -10.33
N HIS A 378 -33.62 -5.17 -9.95
CA HIS A 378 -34.68 -5.64 -10.83
C HIS A 378 -36.12 -5.39 -10.34
N SER A 379 -36.32 -4.98 -9.07
CA SER A 379 -37.62 -4.77 -8.35
C SER A 379 -38.27 -5.90 -7.51
N ASP A 380 -37.64 -6.94 -6.95
CA ASP A 380 -36.25 -7.41 -6.95
C ASP A 380 -36.25 -8.79 -6.27
N LEU A 381 -35.57 -9.82 -6.83
CA LEU A 381 -35.52 -11.24 -6.38
C LEU A 381 -36.86 -11.98 -6.13
N LYS A 382 -38.01 -11.29 -6.06
CA LYS A 382 -39.30 -11.84 -5.61
C LYS A 382 -40.05 -12.72 -6.62
N LYS A 383 -39.55 -12.86 -7.86
CA LYS A 383 -40.30 -13.54 -8.95
C LYS A 383 -39.49 -14.53 -9.80
N ARG A 384 -38.20 -14.30 -10.03
CA ARG A 384 -37.38 -15.06 -11.02
C ARG A 384 -35.98 -15.34 -10.47
N LYS A 385 -35.45 -16.53 -10.78
CA LYS A 385 -34.11 -16.97 -10.34
C LYS A 385 -33.04 -16.51 -11.32
N VAL A 386 -32.00 -15.86 -10.79
CA VAL A 386 -30.82 -15.43 -11.53
C VAL A 386 -29.60 -15.94 -10.77
N SER A 387 -28.61 -16.50 -11.46
CA SER A 387 -27.32 -16.83 -10.85
C SER A 387 -26.25 -15.85 -11.31
N PHE A 388 -25.42 -15.44 -10.36
CA PHE A 388 -24.25 -14.59 -10.58
C PHE A 388 -23.02 -15.36 -10.13
N LYS A 389 -22.08 -15.57 -11.04
CA LYS A 389 -20.82 -16.27 -10.76
C LYS A 389 -19.66 -15.31 -11.03
N ILE A 390 -19.13 -14.74 -9.94
CA ILE A 390 -17.99 -13.82 -9.98
C ILE A 390 -16.74 -14.57 -10.44
N HIS A 391 -15.97 -13.95 -11.34
CA HIS A 391 -14.69 -14.47 -11.82
C HIS A 391 -13.64 -13.37 -11.93
N TRP A 392 -12.38 -13.76 -11.74
CA TRP A 392 -11.23 -12.87 -11.93
C TRP A 392 -10.02 -13.63 -12.47
N LYS A 393 -9.12 -12.89 -13.12
CA LYS A 393 -7.79 -13.33 -13.54
C LYS A 393 -6.83 -12.16 -13.38
N VAL A 394 -5.65 -12.42 -12.82
CA VAL A 394 -4.61 -11.40 -12.63
C VAL A 394 -3.33 -11.89 -13.30
N ASP A 395 -2.93 -11.23 -14.39
CA ASP A 395 -1.73 -11.54 -15.16
C ASP A 395 -0.61 -10.52 -14.85
N GLU A 396 0.58 -10.98 -14.45
CA GLU A 396 1.72 -10.09 -14.16
C GLU A 396 2.43 -9.61 -15.44
N VAL A 397 2.58 -8.29 -15.59
CA VAL A 397 3.27 -7.66 -16.72
C VAL A 397 4.78 -7.65 -16.44
N LYS A 398 5.50 -8.60 -17.05
CA LYS A 398 6.95 -8.78 -16.79
C LYS A 398 7.84 -7.65 -17.31
N ASN A 399 7.48 -7.02 -18.43
CA ASN A 399 8.24 -5.94 -19.08
C ASN A 399 7.33 -4.70 -19.28
N PHE A 400 7.18 -3.87 -18.26
CA PHE A 400 6.45 -2.59 -18.39
C PHE A 400 7.37 -1.49 -18.92
N THR A 401 7.31 -1.20 -20.22
CA THR A 401 7.89 0.01 -20.80
C THR A 401 6.86 1.13 -20.80
N GLN A 402 7.18 2.25 -20.12
CA GLN A 402 6.32 3.44 -20.05
C GLN A 402 6.40 4.27 -21.35
N ASN A 403 6.11 3.64 -22.49
CA ASN A 403 6.03 4.33 -23.77
C ASN A 403 4.72 5.10 -23.86
N LYS A 404 4.82 6.42 -24.03
CA LYS A 404 3.76 7.21 -24.68
C LYS A 404 3.41 6.53 -26.00
N GLU A 405 2.13 6.26 -26.20
CA GLU A 405 1.49 5.85 -27.44
C GLU A 405 2.35 5.01 -28.41
N LYS A 406 2.21 3.69 -28.31
CA LYS A 406 2.07 2.86 -29.53
C LYS A 406 1.35 1.56 -29.20
N ASN A 407 0.29 1.29 -29.95
CA ASN A 407 -0.34 -0.02 -29.99
C ASN A 407 0.71 -1.05 -30.40
N SER A 408 1.07 -1.98 -29.51
CA SER A 408 1.81 -3.18 -29.87
C SER A 408 1.11 -4.41 -29.29
N HIS A 409 0.79 -5.35 -30.17
CA HIS A 409 0.13 -6.59 -29.82
C HIS A 409 1.07 -7.48 -29.00
N ILE A 410 0.72 -7.72 -27.74
CA ILE A 410 1.30 -8.80 -26.93
C ILE A 410 0.15 -9.73 -26.54
N TRP A 411 -0.35 -10.45 -27.55
CA TRP A 411 -1.37 -11.48 -27.41
C TRP A 411 -0.73 -12.85 -27.56
N THR A 412 -0.08 -13.35 -26.51
CA THR A 412 0.38 -14.74 -26.45
C THR A 412 -0.71 -15.63 -25.83
N LYS A 413 -1.10 -16.66 -26.58
CA LYS A 413 -2.20 -17.58 -26.22
C LYS A 413 -1.83 -18.43 -25.00
N GLN A 414 -2.37 -18.05 -23.84
CA GLN A 414 -2.87 -18.98 -22.82
C GLN A 414 -4.06 -18.33 -22.08
N SER A 415 -5.14 -18.16 -22.84
CA SER A 415 -6.46 -17.95 -22.30
C SER A 415 -7.16 -19.30 -22.17
N ASN A 416 -7.89 -19.51 -21.07
CA ASN A 416 -9.05 -20.39 -21.14
C ASN A 416 -10.04 -19.70 -22.06
N ILE A 417 -10.39 -20.38 -23.14
CA ILE A 417 -11.07 -19.80 -24.29
C ILE A 417 -12.47 -20.40 -24.41
N LEU A 418 -13.47 -19.53 -24.43
CA LEU A 418 -14.49 -19.56 -25.47
C LEU A 418 -14.31 -18.24 -26.24
N HIS A 419 -14.17 -18.31 -27.56
CA HIS A 419 -13.57 -17.25 -28.41
C HIS A 419 -14.56 -16.68 -29.42
N VAL A 420 -14.02 -15.78 -30.27
CA VAL A 420 -14.63 -15.11 -31.43
C VAL A 420 -15.45 -13.88 -30.99
N GLU A 421 -14.90 -12.66 -30.91
CA GLU A 421 -14.11 -11.82 -31.84
C GLU A 421 -14.99 -11.00 -32.80
N GLN A 422 -14.49 -9.81 -33.16
CA GLN A 422 -15.03 -8.82 -34.14
C GLN A 422 -16.24 -7.96 -33.71
N LYS A 423 -16.38 -6.69 -34.14
CA LYS A 423 -15.39 -5.67 -34.59
C LYS A 423 -16.11 -4.31 -34.70
N GLU A 424 -15.46 -3.21 -34.31
CA GLU A 424 -15.88 -1.81 -34.61
C GLU A 424 -17.31 -1.42 -34.10
N GLU A 425 -17.78 -0.16 -34.10
CA GLU A 425 -17.27 1.09 -34.66
C GLU A 425 -17.57 2.31 -33.75
N ARG A 426 -17.05 3.51 -34.09
CA ARG A 426 -17.10 4.74 -33.26
C ARG A 426 -18.42 5.53 -33.40
N ARG A 427 -18.63 6.45 -32.44
CA ARG A 427 -19.15 7.86 -32.51
C ARG A 427 -20.00 8.18 -31.25
N ASP A 428 -20.03 9.38 -30.68
CA ASP A 428 -19.16 10.56 -30.80
C ASP A 428 -19.02 11.25 -29.43
N SER A 429 -18.05 12.16 -29.33
CA SER A 429 -17.58 12.78 -28.08
C SER A 429 -18.28 14.09 -27.70
N ILE A 430 -18.46 14.32 -26.40
CA ILE A 430 -18.49 15.66 -25.81
C ILE A 430 -17.25 15.79 -24.90
N SER A 431 -16.44 16.82 -25.14
CA SER A 431 -15.21 17.10 -24.41
C SER A 431 -15.43 18.20 -23.36
N GLU A 432 -15.17 17.90 -22.09
CA GLU A 432 -14.95 18.93 -21.06
C GLU A 432 -13.50 18.90 -20.57
N ASN A 433 -12.80 20.01 -20.76
CA ASN A 433 -11.50 20.26 -20.13
C ASN A 433 -11.71 20.46 -18.62
N LYS A 434 -11.23 19.51 -17.80
CA LYS A 434 -11.16 19.68 -16.35
C LYS A 434 -9.95 20.52 -15.96
N GLU A 435 -10.12 21.83 -15.91
CA GLU A 435 -9.19 22.69 -15.17
C GLU A 435 -9.27 22.39 -13.67
N SER A 436 -8.13 22.19 -13.01
CA SER A 436 -8.09 21.88 -11.58
C SER A 436 -8.25 23.16 -10.75
N PHE A 437 -9.40 23.31 -10.08
CA PHE A 437 -9.71 24.49 -9.25
C PHE A 437 -8.78 24.68 -8.03
N ILE A 438 -7.98 23.69 -7.67
CA ILE A 438 -6.86 23.84 -6.73
C ILE A 438 -5.54 23.68 -7.48
N SER A 439 -4.57 24.52 -7.14
CA SER A 439 -3.18 24.35 -7.57
C SER A 439 -2.22 24.31 -6.38
N ILE A 440 -1.06 23.69 -6.60
CA ILE A 440 0.01 23.53 -5.61
C ILE A 440 1.30 24.12 -6.16
N ASN A 441 1.86 25.07 -5.42
CA ASN A 441 3.17 25.65 -5.70
C ASN A 441 4.17 25.16 -4.67
N VAL A 442 5.25 24.56 -5.17
CA VAL A 442 6.41 24.13 -4.39
C VAL A 442 7.64 24.77 -5.05
N PRO A 443 8.59 25.36 -4.30
CA PRO A 443 9.82 25.90 -4.86
C PRO A 443 10.70 24.80 -5.50
N THR A 444 11.73 25.22 -6.21
CA THR A 444 12.88 24.34 -6.49
C THR A 444 13.59 24.01 -5.18
N LEU A 445 14.01 22.76 -5.03
CA LEU A 445 14.64 22.27 -3.81
C LEU A 445 16.17 22.28 -4.02
N PRO A 446 16.95 22.83 -3.07
CA PRO A 446 18.41 22.86 -3.14
C PRO A 446 19.01 21.48 -2.81
N GLU A 447 20.34 21.41 -2.80
CA GLU A 447 21.05 20.33 -2.13
C GLU A 447 20.95 20.50 -0.61
N VAL A 448 20.78 19.39 0.12
CA VAL A 448 20.43 19.41 1.56
C VAL A 448 21.37 18.53 2.36
N SER A 449 22.09 19.12 3.32
CA SER A 449 22.98 18.39 4.23
C SER A 449 22.22 17.45 5.14
N THR A 450 22.70 16.22 5.23
CA THR A 450 22.19 15.15 6.08
C THR A 450 22.28 15.46 7.57
N GLY A 451 21.35 14.89 8.34
CA GLY A 451 21.31 15.03 9.81
C GLY A 451 20.36 16.13 10.33
N SER A 452 19.83 16.98 9.46
CA SER A 452 18.84 18.02 9.81
C SER A 452 17.43 17.68 9.32
N ILE A 453 16.42 18.42 9.81
CA ILE A 453 15.09 18.46 9.19
C ILE A 453 15.09 19.64 8.22
N TYR A 454 14.86 19.37 6.93
CA TYR A 454 14.83 20.40 5.91
C TYR A 454 13.41 20.90 5.68
N LYS A 455 13.21 22.22 5.76
CA LYS A 455 11.88 22.85 5.72
C LYS A 455 11.55 23.37 4.33
N VAL A 456 10.53 22.81 3.70
CA VAL A 456 10.02 23.20 2.38
C VAL A 456 8.73 23.99 2.53
N PRO A 457 8.68 25.28 2.14
CA PRO A 457 7.43 26.00 2.05
C PRO A 457 6.64 25.53 0.82
N VAL A 458 5.42 25.06 1.04
CA VAL A 458 4.43 24.69 0.03
C VAL A 458 3.27 25.67 0.12
N ARG A 459 2.75 26.13 -1.02
CA ARG A 459 1.54 26.96 -1.07
C ARG A 459 0.44 26.23 -1.83
N LEU A 460 -0.70 26.01 -1.19
CA LEU A 460 -1.92 25.53 -1.85
C LEU A 460 -2.82 26.72 -2.16
N ILE A 461 -3.42 26.75 -3.34
CA ILE A 461 -4.25 27.85 -3.84
C ILE A 461 -5.60 27.27 -4.25
N ASN A 462 -6.68 27.73 -3.62
CA ASN A 462 -8.06 27.37 -3.94
C ASN A 462 -8.73 28.48 -4.76
N ASN A 463 -8.88 28.25 -6.06
CA ASN A 463 -9.55 29.15 -6.99
C ASN A 463 -11.06 28.88 -7.12
N SER A 464 -11.61 27.89 -6.41
CA SER A 464 -13.05 27.58 -6.41
C SER A 464 -13.85 28.58 -5.56
N SER A 465 -15.18 28.51 -5.69
CA SER A 465 -16.17 29.20 -4.85
C SER A 465 -16.48 28.46 -3.54
N LEU A 466 -15.89 27.28 -3.30
CA LEU A 466 -16.16 26.44 -2.15
C LEU A 466 -14.95 26.36 -1.22
N GLU A 467 -15.19 26.16 0.06
CA GLU A 467 -14.13 25.74 0.99
C GLU A 467 -13.78 24.27 0.75
N ILE A 468 -12.49 23.94 0.75
CA ILE A 468 -12.01 22.58 0.47
C ILE A 468 -11.07 22.13 1.57
N SER A 469 -11.42 21.02 2.22
CA SER A 469 -10.60 20.33 3.21
C SER A 469 -9.90 19.12 2.59
N GLY A 470 -8.64 18.92 2.91
CA GLY A 470 -7.86 17.80 2.41
C GLY A 470 -6.53 17.61 3.14
N THR A 471 -5.83 16.54 2.79
CA THR A 471 -4.49 16.22 3.26
C THR A 471 -3.48 16.46 2.15
N LEU A 472 -2.49 17.32 2.39
CA LEU A 472 -1.27 17.33 1.60
C LEU A 472 -0.38 16.17 2.05
N VAL A 473 -0.32 15.13 1.21
CA VAL A 473 0.58 13.99 1.31
C VAL A 473 1.90 14.38 0.65
N VAL A 474 2.99 14.38 1.41
CA VAL A 474 4.35 14.59 0.89
C VAL A 474 5.12 13.29 0.95
N SER A 475 5.34 12.69 -0.22
CA SER A 475 5.90 11.36 -0.41
C SER A 475 7.30 11.43 -1.00
N ILE A 476 8.30 10.89 -0.29
CA ILE A 476 9.70 10.90 -0.76
C ILE A 476 10.00 9.63 -1.56
N ASN A 477 9.74 9.67 -2.87
CA ASN A 477 10.03 8.58 -3.80
C ASN A 477 11.53 8.40 -4.06
N ARG A 478 12.06 7.29 -3.52
CA ARG A 478 13.43 6.82 -3.72
C ARG A 478 13.45 5.39 -4.28
N GLY A 479 12.91 5.19 -5.47
CA GLY A 479 12.91 3.88 -6.15
C GLY A 479 11.66 3.04 -5.89
N GLY A 480 10.49 3.69 -5.75
CA GLY A 480 9.20 3.02 -5.53
C GLY A 480 8.75 3.00 -4.07
N ILE A 481 8.98 4.09 -3.35
CA ILE A 481 9.08 4.10 -1.88
C ILE A 481 8.41 5.34 -1.33
N PHE A 482 7.48 5.17 -0.41
CA PHE A 482 6.59 6.26 0.01
C PHE A 482 6.66 6.45 1.52
N ILE A 483 7.73 7.09 2.00
CA ILE A 483 7.68 7.74 3.31
C ILE A 483 6.84 8.99 3.12
N SER A 484 5.61 8.95 3.65
CA SER A 484 4.65 10.05 3.56
C SER A 484 4.64 10.85 4.86
N GLN A 485 4.78 12.18 4.73
CA GLN A 485 4.40 13.12 5.76
C GLN A 485 3.10 13.81 5.38
N LEU A 486 2.22 14.05 6.35
CA LEU A 486 0.86 14.51 6.10
C LEU A 486 0.59 15.89 6.71
N TYR A 487 -0.08 16.72 5.94
CA TYR A 487 -0.42 18.10 6.28
C TYR A 487 -1.90 18.34 5.94
N GLN A 488 -2.80 17.98 6.86
CA GLN A 488 -4.22 18.32 6.77
C GLN A 488 -4.39 19.84 6.74
N ARG A 489 -5.22 20.36 5.81
CA ARG A 489 -5.52 21.78 5.65
C ARG A 489 -6.92 21.96 5.07
N THR A 490 -7.63 22.94 5.62
CA THR A 490 -8.81 23.53 5.01
C THR A 490 -8.43 24.84 4.32
N ILE A 491 -8.85 25.00 3.07
CA ILE A 491 -8.55 26.17 2.24
C ILE A 491 -9.88 26.84 1.88
N LYS A 492 -10.11 28.05 2.41
CA LYS A 492 -11.31 28.85 2.12
C LYS A 492 -11.46 29.09 0.62
N ALA A 493 -12.69 29.30 0.16
CA ALA A 493 -12.96 29.74 -1.21
C ALA A 493 -12.10 30.95 -1.59
N LYS A 494 -11.62 31.00 -2.85
CA LYS A 494 -10.80 32.10 -3.40
C LYS A 494 -9.60 32.52 -2.53
N SER A 495 -8.94 31.57 -1.87
CA SER A 495 -7.83 31.84 -0.94
C SER A 495 -6.60 30.96 -1.18
N ASN A 496 -5.51 31.22 -0.45
CA ASN A 496 -4.33 30.36 -0.45
C ASN A 496 -3.77 30.17 0.96
N ILE A 497 -3.08 29.07 1.19
CA ILE A 497 -2.46 28.74 2.49
C ILE A 497 -1.00 28.32 2.31
N GLY A 498 -0.14 28.83 3.20
CA GLY A 498 1.25 28.40 3.33
C GLY A 498 1.38 27.20 4.29
N ILE A 499 2.19 26.23 3.91
CA ILE A 499 2.47 25.01 4.67
C ILE A 499 3.98 24.86 4.72
N VAL A 500 4.58 24.85 5.90
CA VAL A 500 5.98 24.42 6.04
C VAL A 500 5.97 22.90 6.21
N VAL A 501 6.59 22.22 5.25
CA VAL A 501 6.74 20.78 5.20
C VAL A 501 8.14 20.42 5.69
N ASP A 502 8.20 19.66 6.76
CA ASP A 502 9.43 19.04 7.23
C ASP A 502 9.82 17.87 6.29
N ILE A 503 11.09 17.82 5.91
CA ILE A 503 11.69 16.72 5.13
C ILE A 503 12.77 16.12 6.01
N PRO A 504 12.62 14.88 6.50
CA PRO A 504 13.48 14.32 7.54
C PRO A 504 14.80 13.80 6.95
N ALA A 505 15.67 14.71 6.51
CA ALA A 505 16.99 14.45 5.92
C ALA A 505 18.01 13.80 6.89
N GLN A 506 17.57 13.41 8.08
CA GLN A 506 18.36 12.71 9.11
C GLN A 506 18.89 11.34 8.63
N SER A 507 18.25 10.69 7.66
CA SER A 507 18.68 9.36 7.15
C SER A 507 18.97 9.31 5.63
N TYR A 508 18.53 10.29 4.84
CA TYR A 508 18.53 10.25 3.37
C TYR A 508 19.82 10.78 2.74
N PHE A 509 20.47 10.03 1.85
CA PHE A 509 21.67 10.47 1.11
C PHE A 509 21.52 10.19 -0.40
N GLY A 510 21.81 11.17 -1.27
CA GLY A 510 21.68 11.09 -2.73
C GLY A 510 20.33 11.59 -3.28
N PRO A 511 20.06 11.36 -4.58
CA PRO A 511 18.89 11.93 -5.25
C PRO A 511 17.60 11.25 -4.81
N ALA A 512 16.54 12.04 -4.67
CA ALA A 512 15.16 11.57 -4.50
C ALA A 512 14.19 12.43 -5.31
N LYS A 513 13.01 11.87 -5.60
CA LYS A 513 11.83 12.63 -6.01
C LYS A 513 10.97 12.85 -4.78
N ILE A 514 10.32 14.00 -4.67
CA ILE A 514 9.32 14.27 -3.66
C ILE A 514 8.03 14.62 -4.40
N GLU A 515 7.01 13.80 -4.20
CA GLU A 515 5.67 14.04 -4.72
C GLU A 515 4.83 14.71 -3.63
N PHE A 516 4.17 15.80 -3.98
CA PHE A 516 3.30 16.59 -3.12
C PHE A 516 1.89 16.45 -3.70
N VAL A 517 1.01 15.70 -3.03
CA VAL A 517 -0.35 15.39 -3.48
C VAL A 517 -1.34 15.97 -2.49
N PHE A 518 -2.18 16.92 -2.90
CA PHE A 518 -3.31 17.36 -2.08
C PHE A 518 -4.54 16.54 -2.47
N GLN A 519 -5.12 15.84 -1.50
CA GLN A 519 -6.24 14.92 -1.70
C GLN A 519 -7.25 15.01 -0.57
N ASP A 520 -8.49 14.58 -0.78
CA ASP A 520 -9.49 14.47 0.29
C ASP A 520 -9.28 13.24 1.20
N ASN A 521 -10.23 13.01 2.11
CA ASN A 521 -10.28 11.84 2.99
C ASN A 521 -10.71 10.52 2.30
N THR A 522 -11.21 10.57 1.05
CA THR A 522 -11.53 9.40 0.23
C THR A 522 -10.32 8.92 -0.61
N GLY A 523 -9.37 9.83 -0.87
CA GLY A 523 -8.22 9.64 -1.74
C GLY A 523 -8.35 10.32 -3.10
N PHE A 524 -9.39 11.14 -3.31
CA PHE A 524 -9.55 11.96 -4.51
C PHE A 524 -8.50 13.06 -4.55
N ILE A 525 -7.69 13.10 -5.61
CA ILE A 525 -6.59 14.04 -5.78
C ILE A 525 -7.12 15.37 -6.36
N PHE A 526 -6.98 16.46 -5.61
CA PHE A 526 -7.27 17.81 -6.07
C PHE A 526 -6.16 18.36 -6.98
N CYS A 527 -4.89 18.18 -6.58
CA CYS A 527 -3.72 18.63 -7.33
C CYS A 527 -2.44 17.88 -6.90
N LYS A 528 -1.42 17.86 -7.76
CA LYS A 528 -0.10 17.29 -7.43
C LYS A 528 1.08 18.08 -8.01
N SER A 529 2.24 17.97 -7.36
CA SER A 529 3.53 18.48 -7.83
C SER A 529 4.62 17.43 -7.59
N GLU A 530 5.62 17.35 -8.47
CA GLU A 530 6.84 16.54 -8.23
C GLU A 530 8.06 17.47 -8.24
N LYS A 531 8.96 17.30 -7.26
CA LYS A 531 10.26 17.96 -7.20
C LYS A 531 11.38 16.93 -7.09
N LYS A 532 12.55 17.27 -7.60
CA LYS A 532 13.80 16.54 -7.34
C LYS A 532 14.52 17.23 -6.17
N ILE A 533 15.18 16.44 -5.34
CA ILE A 533 16.07 16.89 -4.26
C ILE A 533 17.32 16.03 -4.24
N GLN A 534 18.42 16.59 -3.77
CA GLN A 534 19.68 15.88 -3.55
C GLN A 534 20.07 16.04 -2.08
N PHE A 535 20.17 14.92 -1.35
CA PHE A 535 20.68 14.95 0.02
C PHE A 535 22.18 14.63 0.03
N GLN A 536 22.98 15.34 0.85
CA GLN A 536 24.45 15.21 0.92
C GLN A 536 24.94 14.70 2.27
#